data_AF-A0A5R8U7G9-F1
#
_entry.id   AF-A0A5R8U7G9-F1
#
_cell.length_a   1.000
_cell.length_b   1.000
_cell.length_c   1.000
_cell.angle_alpha   90.00
_cell.angle_beta   90.00
_cell.angle_gamma   90.00
#
_symmetry.space_group_name_H-M   'P 1'
#
loop_
_entity.id
_entity.type
_entity.pdbx_description
1 polymer ?
#
loop_
_entity_poly.entity_id
_entity_poly.type
_entity_poly.pdbx_seq_one_letter_code
_entity_poly.pdbx_strand_id
1 'polypeptide(L)'
;MPKVTGVRVNYYDFDMKKDMTNGSFPKTLFPGATFQMMVDNDVVYNNTVDWSVSSNAGDNTVAVNQDGVVSFSKDIDESCIGKTFVIFAKEKATGKYISAYVIKPLRFFKPHIETWDGFNSAWRWVEDEKGTFPARRDINNVPYNEIEIESYHDIKREVNSGLFQEWGFLLFSGWTNPLHGAIGDHESAIFSEENGEIYVSEVRSHNSRDLWDDTMTLYAQAVAFYGQSIVA
;
A
#
# COMPACT_ATOMS: atom_id res chain seq x y z
N MET A 1 31.79 0.79 0.11
CA MET A 1 30.86 1.28 -0.92
C MET A 1 29.47 1.21 -0.31
N PRO A 2 28.73 2.32 -0.31
CA PRO A 2 27.33 2.32 0.08
C PRO A 2 26.55 1.36 -0.80
N LYS A 3 25.50 0.76 -0.22
CA LYS A 3 24.57 -0.12 -0.92
C LYS A 3 23.17 0.22 -0.49
N VAL A 4 22.24 0.18 -1.43
CA VAL A 4 20.81 0.20 -1.09
C VAL A 4 20.47 -1.16 -0.46
N THR A 5 19.93 -1.16 0.76
CA THR A 5 19.70 -2.40 1.52
C THR A 5 18.25 -2.64 1.89
N GLY A 6 17.39 -1.63 1.82
CA GLY A 6 16.02 -1.75 2.29
C GLY A 6 15.12 -0.61 1.84
N VAL A 7 13.86 -0.70 2.26
CA VAL A 7 12.88 0.38 2.17
C VAL A 7 12.19 0.56 3.53
N ARG A 8 11.92 1.80 3.89
CA ARG A 8 11.16 2.20 5.07
C ARG A 8 9.79 2.71 4.64
N VAL A 9 8.74 2.15 5.23
CA VAL A 9 7.36 2.56 4.98
C VAL A 9 6.60 2.50 6.31
N ASN A 10 5.97 3.61 6.68
CA ASN A 10 5.23 3.76 7.94
C ASN A 10 6.02 3.24 9.15
N TYR A 11 7.26 3.72 9.32
CA TYR A 11 8.19 3.34 10.39
C TYR A 11 8.61 1.85 10.42
N TYR A 12 8.24 1.07 9.41
CA TYR A 12 8.67 -0.31 9.25
C TYR A 12 9.75 -0.43 8.17
N ASP A 13 10.78 -1.23 8.46
CA ASP A 13 11.93 -1.46 7.61
C ASP A 13 11.87 -2.85 6.97
N PHE A 14 11.69 -2.88 5.65
CA PHE A 14 11.87 -4.11 4.87
C PHE A 14 13.32 -4.21 4.41
N ASP A 15 13.99 -5.32 4.74
CA ASP A 15 15.32 -5.65 4.25
C ASP A 15 15.21 -6.33 2.88
N MET A 16 15.95 -5.82 1.88
CA MET A 16 15.87 -6.35 0.52
C MET A 16 16.38 -7.78 0.39
N LYS A 17 17.33 -8.21 1.22
CA LYS A 17 17.89 -9.56 1.14
C LYS A 17 17.01 -10.58 1.85
N LYS A 18 16.37 -10.18 2.95
CA LYS A 18 15.56 -11.06 3.78
C LYS A 18 14.11 -11.11 3.29
N ASP A 19 13.51 -9.94 3.09
CA ASP A 19 12.06 -9.83 2.91
C ASP A 19 11.69 -9.83 1.42
N MET A 20 12.55 -9.30 0.54
CA MET A 20 12.28 -9.17 -0.91
C MET A 20 12.84 -10.30 -1.78
N THR A 21 13.03 -11.49 -1.19
CA THR A 21 13.54 -12.67 -1.91
C THR A 21 12.64 -13.12 -3.06
N ASN A 22 11.33 -12.93 -2.90
CA ASN A 22 10.30 -13.32 -3.87
C ASN A 22 9.69 -12.14 -4.64
N GLY A 23 10.40 -11.00 -4.68
CA GLY A 23 9.99 -9.82 -5.44
C GLY A 23 10.16 -8.52 -4.67
N SER A 24 10.25 -7.42 -5.41
CA SER A 24 10.38 -6.09 -4.84
C SER A 24 9.07 -5.54 -4.30
N PHE A 25 9.18 -4.76 -3.22
CA PHE A 25 8.15 -3.83 -2.77
C PHE A 25 8.10 -2.57 -3.68
N PRO A 26 6.94 -1.92 -3.85
CA PRO A 26 5.62 -2.44 -3.55
C PRO A 26 5.04 -3.27 -4.72
N LYS A 27 4.10 -4.17 -4.40
CA LYS A 27 3.23 -4.83 -5.38
C LYS A 27 1.84 -4.21 -5.45
N THR A 28 1.46 -3.49 -4.40
CA THR A 28 0.23 -2.71 -4.30
C THR A 28 0.55 -1.22 -4.41
N LEU A 29 -0.23 -0.47 -5.18
CA LEU A 29 -0.14 1.00 -5.24
C LEU A 29 -1.50 1.64 -5.04
N PHE A 30 -1.46 2.92 -4.72
CA PHE A 30 -2.62 3.80 -4.61
C PHE A 30 -2.17 5.26 -4.77
N PRO A 31 -3.11 6.20 -5.00
CA PRO A 31 -2.80 7.62 -5.11
C PRO A 31 -2.07 8.18 -3.89
N GLY A 32 -0.92 8.85 -4.13
CA GLY A 32 -0.15 9.48 -3.06
C GLY A 32 0.70 8.53 -2.20
N ALA A 33 0.88 7.28 -2.61
CA ALA A 33 1.73 6.33 -1.89
C ALA A 33 3.17 6.83 -1.75
N THR A 34 3.77 6.70 -0.56
CA THR A 34 5.14 7.14 -0.27
C THR A 34 5.91 6.15 0.58
N PHE A 35 7.21 6.01 0.30
CA PHE A 35 8.16 5.24 1.09
C PHE A 35 9.56 5.81 0.93
N GLN A 36 10.51 5.36 1.75
CA GLN A 36 11.89 5.85 1.72
C GLN A 36 12.86 4.71 1.44
N MET A 37 13.77 4.90 0.49
CA MET A 37 14.88 3.98 0.26
C MET A 37 15.86 4.03 1.44
N MET A 38 16.56 2.93 1.72
CA MET A 38 17.60 2.88 2.75
C MET A 38 18.95 2.48 2.18
N VAL A 39 19.99 3.23 2.56
CA VAL A 39 21.39 2.93 2.25
C VAL A 39 22.06 2.41 3.51
N ASP A 40 22.79 1.31 3.41
CA ASP A 40 23.53 0.71 4.54
C ASP A 40 22.70 0.54 5.83
N ASN A 41 21.42 0.17 5.66
CA ASN A 41 20.42 -0.09 6.70
C ASN A 41 19.94 1.16 7.47
N ASP A 42 20.24 2.37 6.98
CA ASP A 42 19.75 3.60 7.60
C ASP A 42 19.47 4.68 6.54
N VAL A 43 18.33 5.36 6.69
CA VAL A 43 17.95 6.50 5.83
C VAL A 43 18.91 7.68 5.95
N VAL A 44 19.63 7.81 7.06
CA VAL A 44 20.63 8.88 7.26
C VAL A 44 21.75 8.83 6.21
N TYR A 45 22.07 7.64 5.70
CA TYR A 45 23.11 7.49 4.67
C TYR A 45 22.62 7.79 3.24
N ASN A 46 21.35 8.16 3.05
CA ASN A 46 20.85 8.59 1.74
C ASN A 46 21.55 9.86 1.24
N ASN A 47 22.14 10.66 2.14
CA ASN A 47 22.94 11.82 1.77
C ASN A 47 24.25 11.47 1.03
N THR A 48 24.68 10.20 1.04
CA THR A 48 25.90 9.71 0.36
C THR A 48 25.70 9.42 -1.13
N VAL A 49 24.46 9.46 -1.60
CA VAL A 49 24.09 9.14 -2.99
C VAL A 49 23.25 10.28 -3.60
N ASP A 50 23.28 10.37 -4.92
CA ASP A 50 22.33 11.13 -5.71
C ASP A 50 21.20 10.19 -6.15
N TRP A 51 19.95 10.58 -5.84
CA TRP A 51 18.76 9.84 -6.23
C TRP A 51 18.19 10.36 -7.54
N SER A 52 17.74 9.44 -8.40
CA SER A 52 16.96 9.78 -9.59
C SER A 52 15.97 8.67 -9.90
N VAL A 53 14.96 8.99 -10.72
CA VAL A 53 13.92 8.04 -11.12
C VAL A 53 13.76 8.04 -12.64
N SER A 54 13.45 6.87 -13.18
CA SER A 54 12.99 6.68 -14.55
C SER A 54 11.71 5.86 -14.55
N SER A 55 10.80 6.14 -15.48
CA SER A 55 9.50 5.50 -15.58
C SER A 55 9.07 5.40 -17.04
N ASN A 56 8.31 4.37 -17.37
CA ASN A 56 7.58 4.26 -18.64
C ASN A 56 6.06 4.51 -18.48
N ALA A 57 5.62 5.00 -17.32
CA ALA A 57 4.23 5.31 -17.01
C ALA A 57 3.82 6.75 -17.39
N GLY A 58 4.73 7.54 -17.99
CA GLY A 58 4.52 8.96 -18.27
C GLY A 58 5.31 9.87 -17.31
N ASP A 59 5.36 11.16 -17.64
CA ASP A 59 6.07 12.16 -16.83
C ASP A 59 5.33 12.42 -15.51
N ASN A 60 6.09 12.69 -14.44
CA ASN A 60 5.59 13.09 -13.10
C ASN A 60 4.73 12.07 -12.34
N THR A 61 4.61 10.82 -12.80
CA THR A 61 3.87 9.77 -12.06
C THR A 61 4.55 9.35 -10.75
N VAL A 62 5.87 9.47 -10.71
CA VAL A 62 6.72 9.11 -9.57
C VAL A 62 7.85 10.13 -9.45
N ALA A 63 8.19 10.48 -8.22
CA ALA A 63 9.34 11.30 -7.89
C ALA A 63 10.19 10.62 -6.82
N VAL A 64 11.48 10.95 -6.79
CA VAL A 64 12.36 10.63 -5.67
C VAL A 64 13.12 11.89 -5.27
N ASN A 65 13.09 12.25 -3.99
CA ASN A 65 13.87 13.38 -3.48
C ASN A 65 15.28 12.93 -3.05
N GLN A 66 16.14 13.89 -2.67
CA GLN A 66 17.51 13.57 -2.28
C GLN A 66 17.66 12.93 -0.89
N ASP A 67 16.58 12.86 -0.12
CA ASP A 67 16.50 12.05 1.11
C ASP A 67 16.07 10.60 0.81
N GLY A 68 15.95 10.23 -0.48
CA GLY A 68 15.55 8.89 -0.91
C GLY A 68 14.06 8.60 -0.72
N VAL A 69 13.22 9.61 -0.46
CA VAL A 69 11.77 9.47 -0.37
C VAL A 69 11.21 9.36 -1.77
N VAL A 70 10.58 8.23 -2.06
CA VAL A 70 9.86 7.93 -3.29
C VAL A 70 8.39 8.25 -3.07
N SER A 71 7.82 9.07 -3.96
CA SER A 71 6.42 9.49 -3.89
C SER A 71 5.73 9.28 -5.23
N PHE A 72 4.60 8.60 -5.21
CA PHE A 72 3.70 8.50 -6.35
C PHE A 72 2.72 9.67 -6.36
N SER A 73 2.35 10.12 -7.57
CA SER A 73 1.40 11.23 -7.73
C SER A 73 0.06 10.93 -7.05
N LYS A 74 -0.66 11.98 -6.65
CA LYS A 74 -2.08 11.86 -6.24
C LYS A 74 -3.01 11.62 -7.44
N ASP A 75 -2.52 11.86 -8.65
CA ASP A 75 -3.26 11.66 -9.90
C ASP A 75 -2.87 10.34 -10.60
N ILE A 76 -2.04 9.50 -9.96
CA ILE A 76 -1.75 8.17 -10.51
C ILE A 76 -3.03 7.32 -10.51
N ASP A 77 -3.19 6.51 -11.55
CA ASP A 77 -4.34 5.66 -11.77
C ASP A 77 -3.91 4.20 -12.04
N GLU A 78 -4.87 3.33 -12.32
CA GLU A 78 -4.67 1.90 -12.55
C GLU A 78 -3.80 1.59 -13.78
N SER A 79 -3.56 2.57 -14.66
CA SER A 79 -2.66 2.40 -15.81
C SER A 79 -1.19 2.17 -15.40
N CYS A 80 -0.86 2.40 -14.12
CA CYS A 80 0.43 2.08 -13.53
C CYS A 80 0.70 0.56 -13.42
N ILE A 81 -0.34 -0.28 -13.47
CA ILE A 81 -0.19 -1.73 -13.41
C ILE A 81 0.59 -2.23 -14.63
N GLY A 82 1.59 -3.07 -14.40
CA GLY A 82 2.49 -3.58 -15.45
C GLY A 82 3.50 -2.56 -15.98
N LYS A 83 3.46 -1.31 -15.51
CA LYS A 83 4.54 -0.33 -15.75
C LYS A 83 5.74 -0.64 -14.88
N THR A 84 6.88 -0.10 -15.29
CA THR A 84 8.15 -0.25 -14.58
C THR A 84 8.65 1.11 -14.17
N PHE A 85 8.86 1.27 -12.86
CA PHE A 85 9.52 2.43 -12.27
C PHE A 85 10.87 1.99 -11.73
N VAL A 86 11.91 2.77 -11.99
CA VAL A 86 13.28 2.44 -11.57
C VAL A 86 13.85 3.60 -10.78
N ILE A 87 14.19 3.33 -9.52
CA ILE A 87 14.88 4.27 -8.64
C ILE A 87 16.36 3.98 -8.71
N PHE A 88 17.15 4.95 -9.13
CA PHE A 88 18.60 4.85 -9.21
C PHE A 88 19.25 5.53 -8.01
N ALA A 89 20.31 4.89 -7.52
CA ALA A 89 21.23 5.48 -6.54
C ALA A 89 22.63 5.57 -7.16
N LYS A 90 23.18 6.78 -7.22
CA LYS A 90 24.52 7.05 -7.70
C LYS A 90 25.40 7.53 -6.55
N GLU A 91 26.47 6.83 -6.24
CA GLU A 91 27.38 7.23 -5.15
C GLU A 91 28.04 8.57 -5.49
N LYS A 92 27.91 9.57 -4.60
CA LYS A 92 28.45 10.92 -4.82
C LYS A 92 29.97 10.93 -4.95
N ALA A 93 30.65 10.13 -4.13
CA ALA A 93 32.11 10.09 -4.07
C ALA A 93 32.76 9.59 -5.36
N THR A 94 32.12 8.65 -6.06
CA THR A 94 32.71 8.00 -7.25
C THR A 94 31.95 8.28 -8.54
N GLY A 95 30.73 8.83 -8.44
CA GLY A 95 29.83 9.01 -9.56
C GLY A 95 29.33 7.70 -10.17
N LYS A 96 29.48 6.56 -9.50
CA LYS A 96 29.04 5.25 -10.00
C LYS A 96 27.63 4.92 -9.54
N TYR A 97 26.82 4.32 -10.41
CA TYR A 97 25.56 3.72 -10.01
C TYR A 97 25.83 2.51 -9.11
N ILE A 98 25.20 2.49 -7.94
CA ILE A 98 25.32 1.41 -6.96
C ILE A 98 24.04 0.59 -6.82
N SER A 99 22.92 1.10 -7.34
CA SER A 99 21.63 0.40 -7.34
C SER A 99 20.70 0.91 -8.45
N ALA A 100 19.87 -0.01 -8.93
CA ALA A 100 18.70 0.25 -9.77
C ALA A 100 17.53 -0.56 -9.17
N TYR A 101 16.73 0.08 -8.33
CA TYR A 101 15.61 -0.56 -7.65
C TYR A 101 14.37 -0.54 -8.54
N VAL A 102 13.83 -1.71 -8.84
CA VAL A 102 12.75 -1.87 -9.83
C VAL A 102 11.42 -2.10 -9.12
N ILE A 103 10.45 -1.23 -9.41
CA ILE A 103 9.08 -1.31 -8.92
C ILE A 103 8.17 -1.73 -10.07
N LYS A 104 7.36 -2.75 -9.83
CA LYS A 104 6.38 -3.29 -10.76
C LYS A 104 5.09 -3.61 -9.98
N PRO A 105 4.15 -2.66 -9.92
CA PRO A 105 2.87 -2.85 -9.27
C PRO A 105 2.04 -3.90 -10.02
N LEU A 106 1.37 -4.77 -9.27
CA LEU A 106 0.45 -5.78 -9.77
C LEU A 106 -1.00 -5.46 -9.41
N ARG A 107 -1.19 -4.60 -8.41
CA ARG A 107 -2.48 -4.26 -7.81
C ARG A 107 -2.56 -2.77 -7.57
N PHE A 108 -3.71 -2.18 -7.88
CA PHE A 108 -3.98 -0.78 -7.63
C PHE A 108 -5.27 -0.64 -6.81
N PHE A 109 -5.22 0.20 -5.78
CA PHE A 109 -6.34 0.50 -4.90
C PHE A 109 -6.67 1.98 -5.07
N LYS A 110 -7.83 2.27 -5.65
CA LYS A 110 -8.35 3.63 -5.79
C LYS A 110 -9.36 3.88 -4.66
N PRO A 111 -9.01 4.65 -3.63
CA PRO A 111 -9.95 4.97 -2.57
C PRO A 111 -10.95 6.04 -3.02
N HIS A 112 -12.21 5.90 -2.60
CA HIS A 112 -13.14 7.02 -2.61
C HIS A 112 -12.74 8.03 -1.53
N ILE A 113 -12.92 9.33 -1.78
CA ILE A 113 -12.51 10.38 -0.82
C ILE A 113 -13.36 10.39 0.47
N GLU A 114 -14.62 9.94 0.39
CA GLU A 114 -15.57 9.85 1.49
C GLU A 114 -15.77 8.38 1.93
N THR A 115 -16.13 8.19 3.19
CA THR A 115 -16.65 6.92 3.72
C THR A 115 -18.15 6.80 3.46
N TRP A 116 -18.66 5.57 3.47
CA TRP A 116 -20.04 5.28 3.10
C TRP A 116 -20.75 4.46 4.17
N ASP A 117 -22.01 4.82 4.40
CA ASP A 117 -22.97 4.11 5.26
C ASP A 117 -23.53 2.92 4.46
N GLY A 118 -22.71 1.87 4.33
CA GLY A 118 -23.12 0.59 3.78
C GLY A 118 -22.65 0.27 2.35
N PHE A 119 -22.51 -1.04 2.11
CA PHE A 119 -21.89 -1.62 0.92
C PHE A 119 -22.61 -1.29 -0.39
N ASN A 120 -23.95 -1.20 -0.41
CA ASN A 120 -24.70 -0.95 -1.66
C ASN A 120 -24.35 0.39 -2.32
N SER A 121 -24.07 1.39 -1.50
CA SER A 121 -23.73 2.72 -1.99
C SER A 121 -22.28 2.74 -2.50
N ALA A 122 -21.37 2.09 -1.78
CA ALA A 122 -20.00 1.83 -2.23
C ALA A 122 -19.96 1.03 -3.56
N TRP A 123 -20.85 0.05 -3.72
CA TRP A 123 -20.92 -0.83 -4.89
C TRP A 123 -21.14 -0.05 -6.18
N ARG A 124 -22.12 0.86 -6.18
CA ARG A 124 -22.41 1.70 -7.35
C ARG A 124 -21.20 2.53 -7.78
N TRP A 125 -20.48 3.09 -6.80
CA TRP A 125 -19.28 3.86 -7.11
C TRP A 125 -18.15 2.99 -7.67
N VAL A 126 -17.92 1.79 -7.11
CA VAL A 126 -16.91 0.86 -7.63
C VAL A 126 -17.23 0.44 -9.07
N GLU A 127 -18.51 0.21 -9.40
CA GLU A 127 -18.96 -0.06 -10.77
C GLU A 127 -18.72 1.13 -11.71
N ASP A 128 -19.04 2.35 -11.28
CA ASP A 128 -18.83 3.58 -12.06
C ASP A 128 -17.33 3.82 -12.36
N GLU A 129 -16.46 3.46 -11.42
CA GLU A 129 -15.00 3.45 -11.56
C GLU A 129 -14.46 2.28 -12.39
N LYS A 130 -15.35 1.37 -12.84
CA LYS A 130 -15.01 0.16 -13.61
C LYS A 130 -14.00 -0.75 -12.88
N GLY A 131 -13.99 -0.72 -11.56
CA GLY A 131 -13.19 -1.59 -10.72
C GLY A 131 -13.99 -2.80 -10.22
N THR A 132 -13.37 -3.56 -9.32
CA THR A 132 -14.07 -4.53 -8.47
C THR A 132 -13.83 -4.19 -7.01
N PHE A 133 -14.54 -4.85 -6.09
CA PHE A 133 -14.07 -4.87 -4.71
C PHE A 133 -12.79 -5.70 -4.61
N PRO A 134 -11.83 -5.32 -3.76
CA PRO A 134 -10.72 -6.18 -3.41
C PRO A 134 -11.22 -7.39 -2.62
N ALA A 135 -10.57 -8.54 -2.78
CA ALA A 135 -10.77 -9.63 -1.85
C ALA A 135 -10.19 -9.26 -0.49
N ARG A 136 -10.71 -9.87 0.58
CA ARG A 136 -10.21 -9.68 1.94
C ARG A 136 -8.68 -9.86 2.01
N ARG A 137 -8.15 -10.92 1.38
CA ARG A 137 -6.70 -11.18 1.33
C ARG A 137 -5.89 -10.19 0.49
N ASP A 138 -6.52 -9.42 -0.40
CA ASP A 138 -5.84 -8.32 -1.09
C ASP A 138 -5.58 -7.13 -0.18
N ILE A 139 -6.34 -6.99 0.90
CA ILE A 139 -6.17 -5.94 1.92
C ILE A 139 -5.41 -6.47 3.13
N ASN A 140 -5.89 -7.58 3.68
CA ASN A 140 -5.45 -8.17 4.93
C ASN A 140 -5.26 -9.69 4.79
N ASN A 141 -4.01 -10.15 4.85
CA ASN A 141 -3.69 -11.57 4.67
C ASN A 141 -3.90 -12.46 5.92
N VAL A 142 -4.33 -11.91 7.05
CA VAL A 142 -4.60 -12.69 8.27
C VAL A 142 -5.75 -13.68 8.00
N PRO A 143 -5.72 -14.93 8.48
CA PRO A 143 -6.85 -15.85 8.31
C PRO A 143 -8.11 -15.28 8.97
N TYR A 144 -9.25 -15.30 8.25
CA TYR A 144 -10.53 -15.01 8.86
C TYR A 144 -10.91 -16.15 9.81
N ASN A 145 -11.30 -15.80 11.04
CA ASN A 145 -11.74 -16.75 12.05
C ASN A 145 -13.13 -16.33 12.57
N GLU A 146 -14.16 -17.07 12.17
CA GLU A 146 -15.56 -16.86 12.57
C GLU A 146 -15.77 -16.90 14.10
N ILE A 147 -14.88 -17.55 14.85
CA ILE A 147 -14.99 -17.67 16.31
C ILE A 147 -14.45 -16.41 17.01
N GLU A 148 -13.55 -15.68 16.36
CA GLU A 148 -12.81 -14.55 16.94
C GLU A 148 -13.08 -13.22 16.20
N ILE A 149 -14.23 -13.10 15.52
CA ILE A 149 -14.62 -11.97 14.63
C ILE A 149 -14.31 -10.59 15.24
N GLU A 150 -14.40 -10.43 16.56
CA GLU A 150 -14.16 -9.14 17.22
C GLU A 150 -12.69 -8.86 17.57
N SER A 151 -11.80 -9.84 17.46
CA SER A 151 -10.41 -9.73 17.91
C SER A 151 -9.51 -9.09 16.86
N TYR A 152 -8.75 -8.08 17.28
CA TYR A 152 -7.68 -7.50 16.49
C TYR A 152 -6.45 -8.42 16.50
N HIS A 153 -5.84 -8.63 15.33
CA HIS A 153 -4.61 -9.40 15.16
C HIS A 153 -3.46 -8.50 14.72
N ASP A 154 -2.25 -8.77 15.18
CA ASP A 154 -1.06 -8.02 14.74
C ASP A 154 -0.83 -8.20 13.23
N ILE A 155 -0.64 -7.09 12.51
CA ILE A 155 -0.28 -7.12 11.10
C ILE A 155 1.18 -7.56 11.00
N LYS A 156 1.38 -8.77 10.51
CA LYS A 156 2.71 -9.20 10.06
C LYS A 156 3.05 -8.49 8.75
N ARG A 157 3.87 -7.46 8.84
CA ARG A 157 4.41 -6.68 7.72
C ARG A 157 5.14 -7.61 6.74
N GLU A 158 4.73 -7.61 5.48
CA GLU A 158 5.22 -8.54 4.47
C GLU A 158 5.09 -7.93 3.07
N VAL A 159 6.12 -8.09 2.24
CA VAL A 159 6.09 -7.67 0.84
C VAL A 159 5.33 -8.69 -0.01
N ASN A 160 4.78 -8.27 -1.15
CA ASN A 160 3.99 -9.15 -2.02
C ASN A 160 2.77 -9.76 -1.32
N SER A 161 2.23 -9.05 -0.32
CA SER A 161 1.08 -9.46 0.48
C SER A 161 -0.05 -8.44 0.33
N GLY A 162 -1.01 -8.41 1.25
CA GLY A 162 -2.12 -7.47 1.26
C GLY A 162 -1.68 -6.02 1.47
N LEU A 163 -2.57 -5.09 1.13
CA LEU A 163 -2.37 -3.64 1.25
C LEU A 163 -1.85 -3.23 2.65
N PHE A 164 -2.44 -3.74 3.72
CA PHE A 164 -2.01 -3.44 5.09
C PHE A 164 -0.67 -4.07 5.45
N GLN A 165 -0.32 -5.22 4.87
CA GLN A 165 0.98 -5.84 5.11
C GLN A 165 2.11 -5.05 4.44
N GLU A 166 1.87 -4.47 3.25
CA GLU A 166 2.84 -3.64 2.55
C GLU A 166 2.93 -2.22 3.11
N TRP A 167 1.79 -1.56 3.36
CA TRP A 167 1.76 -0.11 3.63
C TRP A 167 1.39 0.23 5.07
N GLY A 168 0.49 -0.56 5.65
CA GLY A 168 0.14 -0.48 7.07
C GLY A 168 -0.97 0.51 7.25
N PHE A 169 -0.84 1.35 8.28
CA PHE A 169 -1.82 2.38 8.50
C PHE A 169 -1.81 3.45 7.39
N LEU A 170 -2.89 3.52 6.62
CA LEU A 170 -2.97 4.28 5.36
C LEU A 170 -3.17 5.80 5.54
N LEU A 171 -3.50 6.26 6.76
CA LEU A 171 -3.66 7.68 7.07
C LEU A 171 -2.41 8.50 6.72
N PHE A 172 -1.22 7.95 7.00
CA PHE A 172 0.05 8.61 6.68
C PHE A 172 0.34 8.65 5.17
N SER A 173 -0.45 7.95 4.36
CA SER A 173 -0.35 7.90 2.90
C SER A 173 -1.48 8.66 2.20
N GLY A 174 -2.17 9.56 2.92
CA GLY A 174 -3.13 10.50 2.34
C GLY A 174 -4.55 9.97 2.17
N TRP A 175 -4.84 8.77 2.67
CA TRP A 175 -6.21 8.24 2.73
C TRP A 175 -7.00 8.96 3.81
N THR A 176 -8.20 9.43 3.46
CA THR A 176 -9.15 9.99 4.42
C THR A 176 -9.72 8.86 5.27
N ASN A 177 -9.26 8.71 6.50
CA ASN A 177 -10.04 8.05 7.54
C ASN A 177 -9.59 8.55 8.91
N PRO A 178 -10.54 8.95 9.76
CA PRO A 178 -11.26 7.90 10.44
C PRO A 178 -12.78 8.04 10.40
N LEU A 179 -13.43 6.88 10.45
CA LEU A 179 -14.78 6.70 10.93
C LEU A 179 -14.97 7.42 12.26
N HIS A 180 -16.19 7.91 12.49
CA HIS A 180 -16.70 8.49 13.73
C HIS A 180 -15.90 8.11 14.99
N GLY A 181 -15.00 9.00 15.43
CA GLY A 181 -14.23 8.83 16.65
C GLY A 181 -13.50 10.12 16.99
N ALA A 182 -13.41 10.44 18.28
CA ALA A 182 -12.68 11.61 18.73
C ALA A 182 -11.22 11.58 18.22
N ILE A 183 -10.58 12.74 18.15
CA ILE A 183 -9.15 12.90 17.83
C ILE A 183 -8.33 11.83 18.60
N GLY A 184 -7.87 10.78 17.91
CA GLY A 184 -7.09 9.70 18.52
C GLY A 184 -7.43 8.26 18.06
N ASP A 185 -8.60 8.01 17.50
CA ASP A 185 -8.96 6.68 16.95
C ASP A 185 -8.46 6.55 15.50
N HIS A 186 -7.19 6.19 15.39
CA HIS A 186 -6.49 5.91 14.13
C HIS A 186 -6.97 4.59 13.52
N GLU A 187 -8.17 4.58 12.95
CA GLU A 187 -8.79 3.41 12.32
C GLU A 187 -9.03 3.68 10.82
N SER A 188 -8.72 2.72 9.97
CA SER A 188 -9.10 2.72 8.55
C SER A 188 -9.85 1.44 8.25
N ALA A 189 -11.01 1.57 7.61
CA ALA A 189 -11.88 0.45 7.25
C ALA A 189 -12.14 0.46 5.76
N ILE A 190 -12.06 -0.71 5.11
CA ILE A 190 -12.26 -0.87 3.67
C ILE A 190 -13.28 -1.98 3.42
N PHE A 191 -14.25 -1.72 2.54
CA PHE A 191 -15.15 -2.77 2.05
C PHE A 191 -14.38 -3.77 1.17
N SER A 192 -14.64 -5.05 1.37
CA SER A 192 -14.09 -6.14 0.59
C SER A 192 -15.14 -7.20 0.28
N GLU A 193 -14.92 -7.97 -0.77
CA GLU A 193 -15.80 -9.05 -1.18
C GLU A 193 -14.97 -10.29 -1.51
N GLU A 194 -15.28 -11.42 -0.88
CA GLU A 194 -14.60 -12.70 -1.12
C GLU A 194 -15.65 -13.81 -1.12
N ASN A 195 -15.70 -14.64 -2.17
CA ASN A 195 -16.67 -15.74 -2.33
C ASN A 195 -18.16 -15.32 -2.25
N GLY A 196 -18.49 -14.09 -2.64
CA GLY A 196 -19.86 -13.56 -2.60
C GLY A 196 -20.31 -13.09 -1.21
N GLU A 197 -19.38 -13.05 -0.25
CA GLU A 197 -19.60 -12.49 1.08
C GLU A 197 -18.91 -11.13 1.21
N ILE A 198 -19.54 -10.25 1.97
CA ILE A 198 -19.09 -8.88 2.19
C ILE A 198 -18.40 -8.79 3.55
N TYR A 199 -17.24 -8.16 3.56
CA TYR A 199 -16.47 -7.92 4.77
C TYR A 199 -16.01 -6.48 4.86
N VAL A 200 -15.71 -6.05 6.08
CA VAL A 200 -15.00 -4.81 6.37
C VAL A 200 -13.64 -5.16 6.95
N SER A 201 -12.57 -4.86 6.21
CA SER A 201 -11.20 -4.99 6.67
C SER A 201 -10.78 -3.72 7.40
N GLU A 202 -10.51 -3.83 8.69
CA GLU A 202 -10.10 -2.71 9.53
C GLU A 202 -8.61 -2.81 9.87
N VAL A 203 -7.94 -1.65 9.94
CA VAL A 203 -6.62 -1.50 10.53
C VAL A 203 -6.64 -0.40 11.59
N ARG A 204 -6.10 -0.73 12.76
CA ARG A 204 -5.86 0.21 13.86
C ARG A 204 -4.42 0.09 14.31
N SER A 205 -3.66 1.19 14.21
CA SER A 205 -2.24 1.22 14.58
C SER A 205 -1.42 0.13 13.84
N HIS A 206 -1.16 -1.01 14.50
CA HIS A 206 -0.39 -2.14 13.96
C HIS A 206 -1.23 -3.41 13.84
N ASN A 207 -2.54 -3.32 14.08
CA ASN A 207 -3.42 -4.46 14.19
C ASN A 207 -4.50 -4.37 13.12
N SER A 208 -4.97 -5.51 12.64
CA SER A 208 -6.06 -5.61 11.68
C SER A 208 -7.05 -6.68 12.08
N ARG A 209 -8.29 -6.54 11.60
CA ARG A 209 -9.32 -7.56 11.66
C ARG A 209 -10.20 -7.48 10.42
N ASP A 210 -10.94 -8.55 10.17
CA ASP A 210 -11.97 -8.55 9.15
C ASP A 210 -13.31 -8.86 9.82
N LEU A 211 -14.25 -7.93 9.68
CA LEU A 211 -15.61 -8.07 10.17
C LEU A 211 -16.49 -8.59 9.05
N TRP A 212 -17.27 -9.62 9.32
CA TRP A 212 -18.32 -10.03 8.40
C TRP A 212 -19.48 -9.01 8.48
N ASP A 213 -19.89 -8.45 7.35
CA ASP A 213 -20.99 -7.49 7.29
C ASP A 213 -22.23 -8.13 6.66
N ASP A 214 -22.96 -8.91 7.46
CA ASP A 214 -24.25 -9.48 7.05
C ASP A 214 -25.39 -8.44 7.07
N THR A 215 -25.18 -7.29 7.69
CA THR A 215 -26.19 -6.23 7.87
C THR A 215 -26.11 -5.08 6.87
N MET A 216 -25.00 -4.96 6.12
CA MET A 216 -24.69 -3.84 5.22
C MET A 216 -24.71 -2.46 5.90
N THR A 217 -24.48 -2.39 7.22
CA THR A 217 -24.56 -1.13 8.00
C THR A 217 -23.22 -0.64 8.52
N LEU A 218 -22.14 -1.39 8.29
CA LEU A 218 -20.82 -0.95 8.71
C LEU A 218 -20.34 0.19 7.83
N TYR A 219 -19.74 1.19 8.47
CA TYR A 219 -19.14 2.31 7.78
C TYR A 219 -17.74 1.90 7.32
N ALA A 220 -17.45 2.07 6.03
CA ALA A 220 -16.10 1.84 5.51
C ALA A 220 -15.85 2.68 4.26
N GLN A 221 -14.59 2.74 3.83
CA GLN A 221 -14.21 3.38 2.59
C GLN A 221 -14.46 2.43 1.41
N ALA A 222 -15.11 2.96 0.37
CA ALA A 222 -15.19 2.26 -0.91
C ALA A 222 -13.82 2.32 -1.59
N VAL A 223 -13.36 1.19 -2.12
CA VAL A 223 -12.09 1.09 -2.83
C VAL A 223 -12.30 0.31 -4.11
N ALA A 224 -12.07 0.96 -5.25
CA ALA A 224 -12.05 0.29 -6.54
C ALA A 224 -10.68 -0.39 -6.70
N PHE A 225 -10.71 -1.72 -6.88
CA PHE A 225 -9.55 -2.56 -7.04
C PHE A 225 -9.32 -2.90 -8.51
N TYR A 226 -8.04 -2.92 -8.91
CA TYR A 226 -7.59 -3.30 -10.24
C TYR A 226 -6.35 -4.19 -10.13
N GLY A 227 -6.24 -5.17 -11.03
CA GLY A 227 -5.04 -6.00 -11.18
C GLY A 227 -5.21 -7.44 -10.71
N GLN A 228 -4.11 -8.05 -10.28
CA GLN A 228 -4.05 -9.48 -9.94
C GLN A 228 -4.35 -9.71 -8.46
N SER A 229 -5.53 -10.23 -8.15
CA SER A 229 -5.89 -10.61 -6.78
C SER A 229 -4.98 -11.73 -6.26
N ILE A 230 -4.68 -11.72 -4.95
CA ILE A 230 -3.93 -12.77 -4.25
C ILE A 230 -4.70 -14.10 -4.22
N VAL A 231 -6.03 -14.07 -4.34
CA VAL A 231 -6.86 -15.28 -4.25
C VAL A 231 -7.16 -15.95 -5.60
N ALA A 232 -6.74 -15.34 -6.71
CA ALA A 232 -7.01 -15.80 -8.07
C ALA A 232 -5.98 -16.80 -8.62
#